data_AF-D5GNV7-F1
#
_entry.id   AF-D5GNV7-F1
#
_cell.length_a   1.000
_cell.length_b   1.000
_cell.length_c   1.000
_cell.angle_alpha   90.00
_cell.angle_beta   90.00
_cell.angle_gamma   90.00
#
_symmetry.space_group_name_H-M   'P 1'
#
loop_
_entity.id
_entity.type
_entity.pdbx_description
1 polymer ?
#
loop_
_entity_poly.entity_id
_entity_poly.type
_entity_poly.pdbx_seq_one_letter_code
_entity_poly.pdbx_strand_id
1 'polypeptide(L)'
;MFAAPRLPSTTLFLSNARPFFFAFTRRLHESLPRPPIPPVTKRTPDVTTFLKQIGRNTIQHAPKFETWEQFFSLTSKQLRNLGVEPPRDRRYILHWRERYRVLNGDVVLKEHKRGVKVDGGERRRASVLAKRRAEERKEQRKGARDGADSEKGKYL
;
A
#
# COMPACT_ATOMS: atom_id res chain seq x y z
N MET A 1 -83.28 -31.70 1.98
CA MET A 1 -82.35 -31.98 3.10
C MET A 1 -81.04 -32.45 2.48
N PHE A 2 -79.88 -31.81 2.50
CA PHE A 2 -79.36 -30.57 3.10
C PHE A 2 -78.30 -30.03 2.12
N ALA A 3 -78.32 -28.73 1.80
CA ALA A 3 -77.28 -28.06 1.04
C ALA A 3 -76.17 -27.60 2.02
N ALA A 4 -74.92 -27.99 1.77
CA ALA A 4 -73.79 -27.61 2.61
C ALA A 4 -73.35 -26.15 2.34
N PRO A 5 -73.08 -25.33 3.37
CA PRO A 5 -72.56 -23.98 3.19
C PRO A 5 -71.08 -24.02 2.79
N ARG A 6 -70.73 -23.27 1.74
CA ARG A 6 -69.34 -23.03 1.34
C ARG A 6 -68.73 -21.99 2.28
N LEU A 7 -67.65 -22.33 2.97
CA LEU A 7 -66.90 -21.37 3.79
C LEU A 7 -66.12 -20.39 2.89
N PRO A 8 -66.01 -19.10 3.26
CA PRO A 8 -65.24 -18.14 2.51
C PRO A 8 -63.73 -18.40 2.68
N SER A 9 -63.01 -18.37 1.55
CA SER A 9 -61.55 -18.46 1.51
C SER A 9 -60.93 -17.16 2.05
N THR A 10 -60.38 -17.23 3.25
CA THR A 10 -59.68 -16.11 3.89
C THR A 10 -58.27 -15.99 3.31
N THR A 11 -58.05 -15.00 2.46
CA THR A 11 -56.69 -14.60 2.04
C THR A 11 -55.97 -13.96 3.22
N LEU A 12 -54.98 -14.66 3.79
CA LEU A 12 -54.06 -14.09 4.76
C LEU A 12 -53.14 -13.10 4.02
N PHE A 13 -53.37 -11.81 4.23
CA PHE A 13 -52.39 -10.77 3.92
C PHE A 13 -51.16 -11.01 4.80
N LEU A 14 -50.07 -11.51 4.21
CA LEU A 14 -48.75 -11.44 4.85
C LEU A 14 -48.38 -9.97 5.00
N SER A 15 -48.47 -9.46 6.22
CA SER A 15 -47.89 -8.17 6.57
C SER A 15 -46.38 -8.26 6.35
N ASN A 16 -45.88 -7.39 5.48
CA ASN A 16 -44.44 -7.25 5.23
C ASN A 16 -43.81 -6.55 6.43
N ALA A 17 -43.56 -7.31 7.51
CA ALA A 17 -42.82 -6.84 8.66
C ALA A 17 -41.36 -6.63 8.22
N ARG A 18 -41.04 -5.39 7.84
CA ARG A 18 -39.64 -4.97 7.69
C ARG A 18 -38.95 -5.21 9.03
N PRO A 19 -37.96 -6.11 9.12
CA PRO A 19 -37.19 -6.18 10.35
C PRO A 19 -36.48 -4.83 10.47
N PHE A 20 -36.85 -4.04 11.48
CA PHE A 20 -36.00 -2.98 12.01
C PHE A 20 -34.78 -3.66 12.63
N PHE A 21 -33.90 -4.20 11.78
CA PHE A 21 -32.52 -4.37 12.15
C PHE A 21 -31.98 -2.95 12.32
N PHE A 22 -32.07 -2.43 13.55
CA PHE A 22 -31.17 -1.39 13.98
C PHE A 22 -29.76 -1.98 13.83
N ALA A 23 -29.16 -1.80 12.67
CA ALA A 23 -27.76 -2.04 12.46
C ALA A 23 -27.04 -1.10 13.43
N PHE A 24 -26.66 -1.63 14.59
CA PHE A 24 -25.93 -0.89 15.58
C PHE A 24 -24.48 -0.75 15.09
N THR A 25 -24.31 0.06 14.05
CA THR A 25 -22.99 0.50 13.60
C THR A 25 -22.51 1.55 14.58
N ARG A 26 -22.16 1.16 15.80
CA ARG A 26 -21.40 2.05 16.69
C ARG A 26 -20.08 2.34 15.98
N ARG A 27 -19.96 3.53 15.41
CA ARG A 27 -18.68 4.10 15.00
C ARG A 27 -17.91 4.50 16.26
N LEU A 28 -17.33 3.51 16.95
CA LEU A 28 -16.50 3.75 18.15
C LEU A 28 -15.22 4.56 17.86
N HIS A 29 -14.93 4.86 16.60
CA HIS A 29 -13.73 5.59 16.18
C HIS A 29 -13.95 7.11 16.01
N GLU A 30 -15.19 7.60 16.10
CA GLU A 30 -15.51 9.02 15.80
C GLU A 30 -15.53 9.91 17.06
N SER A 31 -15.55 9.32 18.26
CA SER A 31 -15.77 10.08 19.52
C SER A 31 -14.49 10.62 20.18
N LEU A 32 -13.30 10.15 19.80
CA LEU A 32 -12.05 10.68 20.36
C LEU A 32 -11.58 11.89 19.56
N PRO A 33 -11.20 13.01 20.21
CA PRO A 33 -10.61 14.14 19.51
C PRO A 33 -9.32 13.70 18.84
N ARG A 34 -9.06 14.22 17.64
CA ARG A 34 -7.82 13.92 16.93
C ARG A 34 -6.64 14.45 17.75
N PRO A 35 -5.52 13.69 17.84
CA PRO A 35 -4.32 14.19 18.49
C PRO A 35 -3.88 15.51 17.87
N PRO A 36 -3.37 16.45 18.68
CA PRO A 36 -2.90 17.74 18.19
C PRO A 36 -1.77 17.55 17.16
N ILE A 37 -1.55 18.58 16.35
CA ILE A 37 -0.46 18.58 15.39
C ILE A 37 0.86 18.64 16.17
N PRO A 38 1.81 17.73 15.92
CA PRO A 38 3.06 17.68 16.68
C PRO A 38 3.97 18.85 16.25
N PRO A 39 4.70 19.47 17.19
CA PRO A 39 5.62 20.56 16.87
C PRO A 39 6.76 20.07 15.99
N VAL A 40 7.31 20.97 15.17
CA VAL A 40 8.53 20.71 14.42
C VAL A 40 9.68 20.44 15.39
N THR A 41 10.52 19.46 15.06
CA THR A 41 11.60 19.01 15.93
C THR A 41 12.94 19.27 15.24
N LYS A 42 14.04 19.46 15.98
CA LYS A 42 15.38 19.65 15.39
C LYS A 42 15.76 18.55 14.39
N ARG A 43 15.29 17.32 14.62
CA ARG A 43 15.51 16.14 13.74
C ARG A 43 14.68 16.16 12.45
N THR A 44 13.51 16.77 12.50
CA THR A 44 12.54 16.82 11.40
C THR A 44 11.91 18.22 11.36
N PRO A 45 12.63 19.19 10.79
CA PRO A 45 12.14 20.56 10.69
C PRO A 45 11.11 20.75 9.57
N ASP A 46 11.11 19.90 8.55
CA ASP A 46 10.30 20.07 7.33
C ASP A 46 9.71 18.76 6.79
N VAL A 47 8.62 18.83 6.02
CA VAL A 47 7.94 17.70 5.38
C VAL A 47 8.89 16.93 4.47
N THR A 48 9.75 17.63 3.73
CA THR A 48 10.73 16.98 2.83
C THR A 48 11.69 16.08 3.62
N THR A 49 12.16 16.56 4.77
CA THR A 49 13.05 15.81 5.66
C THR A 49 12.35 14.59 6.26
N PHE A 50 11.09 14.73 6.65
CA PHE A 50 10.26 13.64 7.17
C PHE A 50 10.08 12.52 6.13
N LEU A 51 9.69 12.89 4.90
CA LEU A 51 9.48 11.93 3.81
C LEU A 51 10.80 11.25 3.40
N LYS A 52 11.92 11.97 3.45
CA LYS A 52 13.24 11.40 3.20
C LYS A 52 13.62 10.35 4.25
N GLN A 53 13.36 10.61 5.54
CA GLN A 53 13.72 9.71 6.63
C GLN A 53 12.89 8.41 6.64
N ILE A 54 11.59 8.48 6.35
CA ILE A 54 10.73 7.28 6.28
C ILE A 54 11.00 6.39 5.05
N GLY A 55 11.69 6.91 4.03
CA GLY A 55 12.13 6.18 2.84
C GLY A 55 11.01 5.77 1.88
N ARG A 56 11.12 4.57 1.27
CA ARG A 56 10.20 4.00 0.28
C ARG A 56 9.90 4.91 -0.93
N ASN A 57 10.86 5.73 -1.34
CA ASN A 57 10.72 6.74 -2.40
C ASN A 57 9.56 7.75 -2.17
N THR A 58 9.12 7.94 -0.92
CA THR A 58 8.01 8.86 -0.61
C THR A 58 8.36 10.34 -0.79
N ILE A 59 9.64 10.67 -0.96
CA ILE A 59 10.14 12.01 -1.26
C ILE A 59 9.51 12.61 -2.54
N GLN A 60 9.08 11.76 -3.49
CA GLN A 60 8.43 12.19 -4.74
C GLN A 60 7.14 12.98 -4.50
N HIS A 61 6.49 12.80 -3.35
CA HIS A 61 5.26 13.49 -3.01
C HIS A 61 5.48 14.78 -2.20
N ALA A 62 6.73 15.10 -1.87
CA ALA A 62 7.10 16.35 -1.18
C ALA A 62 6.51 17.63 -1.78
N PRO A 63 6.57 17.89 -3.11
CA PRO A 63 6.09 19.16 -3.66
C PRO A 63 4.57 19.34 -3.58
N LYS A 64 3.82 18.31 -3.16
CA LYS A 64 2.36 18.38 -2.99
C LYS A 64 1.95 18.98 -1.65
N PHE A 65 2.91 19.17 -0.74
CA PHE A 65 2.68 19.70 0.59
C PHE A 65 3.43 21.01 0.72
N GLU A 66 2.69 22.07 1.05
CA GLU A 66 3.26 23.41 1.21
C GLU A 66 3.62 23.66 2.67
N THR A 67 2.74 23.26 3.60
CA THR A 67 2.93 23.50 5.04
C THR A 67 2.95 22.21 5.85
N TRP A 68 3.64 22.26 6.99
CA TRP A 68 3.69 21.17 7.96
C TRP A 68 2.29 20.82 8.50
N GLU A 69 1.48 21.85 8.75
CA GLU A 69 0.11 21.69 9.26
C GLU A 69 -0.81 21.04 8.23
N GLN A 70 -0.73 21.47 6.97
CA GLN A 70 -1.48 20.85 5.87
C GLN A 70 -1.11 19.37 5.78
N PHE A 71 0.18 19.03 5.84
CA PHE A 71 0.65 17.65 5.80
C PHE A 71 0.01 16.79 6.91
N PHE A 72 -0.05 17.27 8.16
CA PHE A 72 -0.66 16.52 9.27
C PHE A 72 -2.19 16.57 9.30
N SER A 73 -2.84 17.55 8.69
CA SER A 73 -4.30 17.67 8.66
C SER A 73 -4.96 16.78 7.59
N LEU A 74 -4.31 16.63 6.42
CA LEU A 74 -4.90 15.96 5.26
C LEU A 74 -5.35 14.51 5.53
N THR A 75 -6.57 14.21 5.12
CA THR A 75 -7.19 12.89 5.19
C THR A 75 -6.77 11.99 4.02
N SER A 76 -7.03 10.68 4.13
CA SER A 76 -6.70 9.71 3.08
C SER A 76 -7.37 10.02 1.72
N LYS A 77 -8.61 10.53 1.72
CA LYS A 77 -9.31 10.92 0.49
C LYS A 77 -8.69 12.18 -0.14
N GLN A 78 -8.35 13.17 0.68
CA GLN A 78 -7.70 14.40 0.18
C GLN A 78 -6.31 14.10 -0.38
N LEU A 79 -5.53 13.24 0.27
CA LEU A 79 -4.22 12.78 -0.25
C LEU A 79 -4.35 12.09 -1.62
N ARG A 80 -5.42 11.30 -1.82
CA ARG A 80 -5.73 10.70 -3.12
C ARG A 80 -6.02 11.78 -4.16
N ASN A 81 -6.82 12.78 -3.83
CA ASN A 81 -7.19 13.86 -4.74
C ASN A 81 -6.00 14.76 -5.10
N LEU A 82 -5.05 14.98 -4.18
CA LEU A 82 -3.76 15.63 -4.42
C LEU A 82 -2.79 14.77 -5.24
N GLY A 83 -3.19 13.53 -5.60
CA GLY A 83 -2.43 12.63 -6.44
C GLY A 83 -1.34 11.85 -5.73
N VAL A 84 -1.37 11.70 -4.40
CA VAL A 84 -0.45 10.81 -3.66
C VAL A 84 -0.81 9.36 -3.94
N GLU A 85 -0.34 8.86 -5.08
CA GLU A 85 -0.46 7.49 -5.58
C GLU A 85 0.94 6.89 -5.68
N PRO A 86 1.14 5.60 -5.36
CA PRO A 86 0.16 4.53 -5.11
C PRO A 86 -0.55 4.54 -3.74
N PRO A 87 -1.66 3.79 -3.55
CA PRO A 87 -2.38 3.73 -2.27
C PRO A 87 -1.53 3.17 -1.12
N ARG A 88 -0.53 2.34 -1.45
CA ARG A 88 0.40 1.75 -0.48
C ARG A 88 1.28 2.81 0.18
N ASP A 89 1.73 3.81 -0.59
CA ASP A 89 2.59 4.88 -0.09
C ASP A 89 1.76 5.85 0.75
N ARG A 90 0.53 6.15 0.31
CA ARG A 90 -0.44 6.91 1.11
C ARG A 90 -0.73 6.29 2.47
N ARG A 91 -1.00 4.98 2.53
CA ARG A 91 -1.21 4.26 3.80
C ARG A 91 0.04 4.27 4.69
N TYR A 92 1.21 4.14 4.07
CA TYR A 92 2.48 4.17 4.78
C TYR A 92 2.80 5.54 5.39
N ILE A 93 2.56 6.62 4.65
CA ILE A 93 2.70 8.00 5.13
C ILE A 93 1.75 8.25 6.30
N LEU A 94 0.48 7.86 6.18
CA LEU A 94 -0.50 8.01 7.27
C LEU A 94 -0.10 7.24 8.52
N HIS A 95 0.41 6.01 8.38
CA HIS A 95 0.90 5.22 9.49
C HIS A 95 2.05 5.94 10.24
N TRP A 96 3.03 6.46 9.52
CA TRP A 96 4.14 7.19 10.12
C TRP A 96 3.72 8.53 10.73
N ARG A 97 2.80 9.26 10.08
CA ARG A 97 2.22 10.49 10.62
C ARG A 97 1.54 10.24 11.97
N GLU A 98 0.72 9.20 12.05
CA GLU A 98 0.02 8.87 13.28
C GLU A 98 0.99 8.42 14.38
N ARG A 99 1.99 7.61 14.02
CA ARG A 99 3.05 7.23 14.96
C ARG A 99 3.82 8.44 15.49
N TYR A 100 4.12 9.41 14.62
CA TYR A 100 4.80 10.65 15.00
C TYR A 100 3.93 11.53 15.90
N ARG A 101 2.61 11.56 15.68
CA ARG A 101 1.62 12.25 16.52
C ARG A 101 1.55 11.67 17.93
N VAL A 102 1.30 10.36 18.03
CA VAL A 102 1.12 9.69 19.33
C VAL A 102 2.34 9.82 20.22
N LEU A 103 3.54 9.88 19.63
CA LEU A 103 4.81 9.97 20.33
C LEU A 103 5.41 11.39 20.34
N ASN A 104 4.63 12.42 19.97
CA ASN A 104 5.03 13.84 19.99
C ASN A 104 6.40 14.12 19.33
N GLY A 105 6.73 13.41 18.26
CA GLY A 105 7.99 13.57 17.54
C GLY A 105 9.22 12.88 18.15
N ASP A 106 9.09 12.19 19.29
CA ASP A 106 10.15 11.34 19.86
C ASP A 106 10.16 9.94 19.22
N VAL A 107 10.19 9.93 17.88
CA VAL A 107 10.23 8.70 17.09
C VAL A 107 11.45 8.71 16.21
N VAL A 108 12.16 7.58 16.18
CA VAL A 108 13.19 7.35 15.18
C VAL A 108 12.50 6.99 13.86
N LEU A 109 12.42 7.97 12.96
CA LEU A 109 11.92 7.78 11.60
C LEU A 109 12.94 6.96 10.82
N LYS A 110 12.58 5.71 10.52
CA LYS A 110 13.43 4.78 9.78
C LYS A 110 12.60 4.02 8.77
N GLU A 111 13.13 3.85 7.56
CA GLU A 111 12.47 3.05 6.55
C GLU A 111 12.25 1.60 7.02
N HIS A 112 10.98 1.19 7.07
CA HIS A 112 10.64 -0.22 7.13
C HIS A 112 10.76 -0.81 5.72
N LYS A 113 11.87 -1.48 5.41
CA LYS A 113 12.13 -2.01 4.06
C LYS A 113 11.06 -3.02 3.63
N ARG A 114 10.80 -3.08 2.32
CA ARG A 114 9.90 -4.09 1.73
C ARG A 114 10.66 -5.39 1.54
N GLY A 115 10.01 -6.52 1.80
CA GLY A 115 10.55 -7.82 1.44
C GLY A 115 10.66 -7.96 -0.08
N VAL A 116 11.80 -8.43 -0.56
CA VAL A 116 12.06 -8.71 -1.99
C VAL A 116 12.30 -10.21 -2.13
N LYS A 117 11.82 -10.78 -3.24
CA LYS A 117 12.06 -12.20 -3.55
C LYS A 117 13.50 -12.37 -4.05
N VAL A 118 14.28 -13.20 -3.37
CA VAL A 118 15.61 -13.61 -3.82
C VAL A 118 15.46 -14.71 -4.86
N ASP A 119 16.10 -14.55 -6.03
CA ASP A 119 16.10 -15.50 -7.15
C ASP A 119 14.72 -16.07 -7.54
N GLY A 120 13.68 -15.22 -7.56
CA GLY A 120 12.31 -15.61 -7.93
C GLY A 120 11.51 -16.28 -6.80
N GLY A 121 12.10 -16.42 -5.61
CA GLY A 121 11.50 -17.08 -4.46
C GLY A 121 11.64 -18.60 -4.50
N GLU A 122 11.19 -19.28 -3.44
CA GLU A 122 11.43 -20.71 -3.20
C GLU A 122 11.10 -21.60 -4.41
N ARG A 123 9.86 -21.52 -4.92
CA ARG A 123 9.39 -22.39 -6.02
C ARG A 123 10.12 -22.19 -7.34
N ARG A 124 10.58 -20.96 -7.63
CA ARG A 124 11.20 -20.63 -8.94
C ARG A 124 12.72 -20.63 -8.88
N ARG A 125 13.33 -20.68 -7.70
CA ARG A 125 14.78 -20.53 -7.52
C ARG A 125 15.60 -21.45 -8.43
N ALA A 126 15.32 -22.74 -8.42
CA ALA A 126 16.06 -23.71 -9.24
C ALA A 126 15.97 -23.38 -10.75
N SER A 127 14.76 -23.05 -11.23
CA SER A 127 14.54 -22.69 -12.64
C SER A 127 15.24 -21.39 -13.03
N VAL A 128 15.26 -20.39 -12.14
CA VAL A 128 15.90 -19.09 -12.37
C VAL A 128 17.41 -19.26 -12.42
N LEU A 129 17.99 -20.02 -11.47
CA LEU A 129 19.43 -20.30 -11.44
C LEU A 129 19.88 -21.13 -12.65
N ALA A 130 19.09 -22.14 -13.06
CA ALA A 130 19.41 -22.94 -14.23
C ALA A 130 19.42 -22.11 -15.52
N LYS A 131 18.45 -21.21 -15.70
CA LYS A 131 18.42 -20.28 -16.84
C LYS A 131 19.63 -19.35 -16.84
N ARG A 132 19.94 -18.73 -15.70
CA ARG A 132 21.10 -17.84 -15.54
C ARG A 132 22.42 -18.55 -15.91
N ARG A 133 22.66 -19.76 -15.38
CA ARG A 133 23.85 -20.57 -15.72
C ARG A 133 23.90 -20.99 -17.20
N ALA A 134 22.75 -21.17 -17.85
CA ALA A 134 22.71 -21.50 -19.27
C ALA A 134 23.05 -20.28 -20.14
N GLU A 135 22.60 -19.09 -19.75
CA GLU A 135 22.93 -17.81 -20.38
C GLU A 135 24.42 -17.51 -20.23
N GLU A 136 24.97 -17.61 -19.02
CA GLU A 136 26.41 -17.43 -18.74
C GLU A 136 27.28 -18.35 -19.63
N ARG A 137 26.90 -19.63 -19.78
CA ARG A 137 27.62 -20.56 -20.67
C ARG A 137 27.53 -20.17 -22.14
N LYS A 138 26.41 -19.62 -22.60
CA LYS A 138 26.26 -19.14 -23.97
C LYS A 138 27.13 -17.90 -24.21
N GLU A 139 27.17 -16.98 -23.26
CA GLU A 139 28.01 -15.78 -23.31
C GLU A 139 29.49 -16.13 -23.33
N GLN A 140 29.94 -17.06 -22.46
CA GLN A 140 31.32 -17.53 -22.47
C GLN A 140 31.72 -18.15 -23.82
N ARG A 141 30.84 -18.98 -24.40
CA ARG A 141 31.08 -19.57 -25.73
C ARG A 141 31.14 -18.51 -26.82
N LYS A 142 30.27 -17.51 -26.76
CA LYS A 142 30.26 -16.40 -27.71
C LYS A 142 31.56 -15.59 -27.58
N GLY A 143 31.93 -15.19 -26.37
CA GLY A 143 33.17 -14.46 -26.12
C GLY A 143 34.43 -15.23 -26.55
N ALA A 144 34.45 -16.55 -26.37
CA ALA A 144 35.56 -17.40 -26.85
C ALA A 144 35.63 -17.46 -28.39
N ARG A 145 34.48 -17.48 -29.09
CA ARG A 145 34.44 -17.42 -30.55
C ARG A 145 34.90 -16.05 -31.05
N ASP A 146 34.35 -14.99 -30.50
CA ASP A 146 34.70 -13.61 -30.85
C ASP A 146 36.21 -13.37 -30.60
N GLY A 147 36.75 -13.92 -29.50
CA GLY A 147 38.19 -13.94 -29.21
C GLY A 147 39.00 -14.69 -30.27
N ALA A 148 38.62 -15.92 -30.62
CA ALA A 148 39.31 -16.70 -31.64
C ALA A 148 39.26 -16.04 -33.03
N ASP A 149 38.16 -15.40 -33.39
CA ASP A 149 38.02 -14.67 -34.66
C ASP A 149 38.91 -13.41 -34.67
N SER A 150 39.01 -12.69 -33.55
CA SER A 150 39.94 -11.56 -33.41
C SER A 150 41.41 -11.98 -33.46
N GLU A 151 41.75 -13.14 -32.91
CA GLU A 151 43.12 -13.67 -32.93
C GLU A 151 43.52 -14.09 -34.35
N LYS A 152 42.64 -14.78 -35.09
CA LYS A 152 42.87 -15.14 -36.49
C LYS A 152 43.03 -13.91 -37.40
N GLY A 153 42.22 -12.87 -37.21
CA GLY A 153 42.33 -11.61 -37.96
C GLY A 153 43.63 -10.84 -37.68
N LYS A 154 44.40 -11.22 -36.66
CA LYS A 154 45.70 -10.61 -36.33
C LYS A 154 46.86 -11.22 -37.12
N TYR A 155 46.66 -12.39 -37.71
CA TYR A 155 47.65 -13.14 -38.49
C TYR A 155 47.37 -13.13 -40.01
N LEU A 156 46.36 -12.36 -40.44
CA LEU A 156 46.06 -12.01 -41.84
C LEU A 156 46.39 -10.53 -42.05
#